data_AF-A0A1B1ASA3-F1
#
_entry.id   AF-A0A1B1ASA3-F1
#
_cell.length_a   1.000
_cell.length_b   1.000
_cell.length_c   1.000
_cell.angle_alpha   90.00
_cell.angle_beta   90.00
_cell.angle_gamma   90.00
#
_symmetry.space_group_name_H-M   'P 1'
#
loop_
_entity.id
_entity.type
_entity.pdbx_description
1 polymer ?
#
loop_
_entity_poly.entity_id
_entity_poly.type
_entity_poly.pdbx_seq_one_letter_code
_entity_poly.pdbx_strand_id
1 'polypeptide(L)'
;MTTDHTCAVDSGTPCGACRRSKALRRFAMSITAATVLGHTVLGFEQAYATPLLSVVAAVCTELLLETVEAWSRRRTPRYRRPVGEAVDFLLPAYIGGLACAMLLYANSRLWPTLLAAVVGVCSKYLIRVRVKGTARHVLNPSNFGIVTVLLLFPWVGIAPPYEFSEWLGGWADAIPPLVVLVLGTLLNGKLTGKLPLILGWAGGFAVQALMRGELTGVATLSALLPMTGPAFVLFTNYMITDPGTSPWRRRNQVVFGATIAAAYGVLVQLHIVFGLFFALVIACVLRAVLLAVLSGRGRGSVPVQRREAGRTGARPVPAGAASGAAGSAAEAP
;
A
#
# COMPACT_ATOMS: atom_id res chain seq x y z
N MET A 1 25.04 -27.17 -0.25
CA MET A 1 23.64 -27.47 0.14
C MET A 1 23.54 -27.22 1.63
N THR A 2 23.39 -25.95 2.02
CA THR A 2 23.17 -25.47 3.40
C THR A 2 22.95 -23.96 3.30
N THR A 3 21.80 -23.47 3.76
CA THR A 3 21.62 -22.16 4.43
C THR A 3 20.14 -22.01 4.83
N ASP A 4 19.87 -22.48 6.04
CA ASP A 4 18.87 -22.02 7.01
C ASP A 4 17.64 -21.24 6.53
N HIS A 5 16.56 -22.01 6.37
CA HIS A 5 15.22 -21.56 6.72
C HIS A 5 15.05 -21.58 8.25
N THR A 6 15.67 -20.66 8.98
CA THR A 6 15.33 -20.42 10.40
C THR A 6 14.55 -19.12 10.54
N CYS A 7 13.33 -19.10 9.99
CA CYS A 7 12.25 -18.43 10.71
C CYS A 7 11.97 -19.32 11.92
N ALA A 8 12.68 -19.05 13.03
CA ALA A 8 12.55 -19.79 14.27
C ALA A 8 11.06 -19.98 14.62
N VAL A 9 10.65 -21.24 14.46
CA VAL A 9 9.49 -21.86 15.07
C VAL A 9 9.84 -21.98 16.54
N ASP A 10 9.45 -21.01 17.37
CA ASP A 10 9.45 -21.21 18.84
C ASP A 10 8.59 -20.22 19.64
N SER A 11 7.65 -19.57 18.97
CA SER A 11 6.46 -19.06 19.63
C SER A 11 5.30 -19.35 18.69
N GLY A 12 4.19 -19.88 19.17
CA GLY A 12 3.00 -20.20 18.36
C GLY A 12 2.38 -19.00 17.60
N THR A 13 3.09 -17.87 17.50
CA THR A 13 2.70 -16.66 16.79
C THR A 13 3.65 -16.45 15.60
N PRO A 14 3.18 -16.50 14.33
CA PRO A 14 4.04 -16.25 13.19
C PRO A 14 4.60 -14.81 13.24
N CYS A 15 5.92 -14.69 13.03
CA CYS A 15 6.62 -13.40 12.96
C CYS A 15 5.90 -12.42 12.01
N GLY A 16 5.80 -11.14 12.40
CA GLY A 16 5.05 -10.11 11.66
C GLY A 16 5.48 -9.96 10.19
N ALA A 17 6.75 -10.24 9.86
CA ALA A 17 7.24 -10.26 8.48
C ALA A 17 6.60 -11.37 7.64
N CYS A 18 6.47 -12.58 8.20
CA CYS A 18 5.80 -13.71 7.56
C CYS A 18 4.32 -13.42 7.32
N ARG A 19 3.64 -12.78 8.28
CA ARG A 19 2.24 -12.38 8.12
C ARG A 19 2.06 -11.34 7.00
N ARG A 20 2.96 -10.35 6.92
CA ARG A 20 2.96 -9.33 5.86
C ARG A 20 3.19 -9.95 4.47
N SER A 21 4.17 -10.85 4.34
CA SER A 21 4.46 -11.57 3.09
C SER A 21 3.23 -12.36 2.61
N LYS A 22 2.64 -13.16 3.51
CA LYS A 22 1.40 -13.92 3.22
C LYS A 22 0.25 -13.01 2.80
N ALA A 23 0.09 -11.86 3.45
CA ALA A 23 -0.92 -10.87 3.08
C ALA A 23 -0.68 -10.35 1.65
N LEU A 24 0.52 -9.85 1.35
CA LEU A 24 0.86 -9.30 0.03
C LEU A 24 0.61 -10.30 -1.10
N ARG A 25 1.04 -11.55 -0.93
CA ARG A 25 0.84 -12.60 -1.93
C ARG A 25 -0.64 -12.91 -2.16
N ARG A 26 -1.45 -12.97 -1.11
CA ARG A 26 -2.90 -13.20 -1.22
C ARG A 26 -3.63 -12.02 -1.84
N PHE A 27 -3.23 -10.79 -1.51
CA PHE A 27 -3.77 -9.60 -2.16
C PHE A 27 -3.45 -9.59 -3.65
N ALA A 28 -2.21 -9.91 -4.03
CA ALA A 28 -1.82 -10.01 -5.43
C ALA A 28 -2.62 -11.08 -6.17
N MET A 29 -2.69 -12.31 -5.65
CA MET A 29 -3.50 -13.36 -6.26
C MET A 29 -4.97 -12.93 -6.43
N SER A 30 -5.54 -12.28 -5.42
CA SER A 30 -6.94 -11.84 -5.46
C SER A 30 -7.18 -10.75 -6.49
N ILE A 31 -6.33 -9.71 -6.57
CA ILE A 31 -6.52 -8.64 -7.56
C ILE A 31 -6.21 -9.12 -8.97
N THR A 32 -5.24 -10.04 -9.15
CA THR A 32 -4.99 -10.70 -10.43
C THR A 32 -6.20 -11.50 -10.88
N ALA A 33 -6.76 -12.33 -9.99
CA ALA A 33 -7.96 -13.11 -10.29
C ALA A 33 -9.14 -12.19 -10.64
N ALA A 34 -9.35 -11.12 -9.87
CA ALA A 34 -10.39 -10.14 -10.15
C ALA A 34 -10.17 -9.43 -11.50
N THR A 35 -8.92 -9.11 -11.86
CA THR A 35 -8.61 -8.49 -13.16
C THR A 35 -8.87 -9.45 -14.32
N VAL A 36 -8.46 -10.71 -14.18
CA VAL A 36 -8.69 -11.75 -15.20
C VAL A 36 -10.19 -11.97 -15.37
N LEU A 37 -10.92 -12.21 -14.27
CA LEU A 37 -12.37 -12.38 -14.31
C LEU A 37 -13.09 -11.14 -14.83
N GLY A 38 -12.60 -9.94 -14.51
CA GLY A 38 -13.11 -8.68 -15.05
C GLY A 38 -13.12 -8.67 -16.58
N HIS A 39 -11.97 -8.98 -17.18
CA HIS A 39 -11.79 -8.97 -18.63
C HIS A 39 -12.37 -10.19 -19.36
N THR A 40 -12.56 -11.33 -18.70
CA THR A 40 -13.04 -12.57 -19.36
C THR A 40 -14.49 -12.91 -19.08
N VAL A 41 -15.03 -12.51 -17.92
CA VAL A 41 -16.37 -12.92 -17.44
C VAL A 41 -17.28 -11.73 -17.17
N LEU A 42 -16.77 -10.65 -16.57
CA LEU A 42 -17.63 -9.54 -16.10
C LEU A 42 -17.87 -8.46 -17.16
N GLY A 43 -16.95 -8.31 -18.11
CA GLY A 43 -17.10 -7.40 -19.26
C GLY A 43 -16.37 -6.08 -19.13
N PHE A 44 -15.16 -6.06 -18.53
CA PHE A 44 -14.31 -4.86 -18.55
C PHE A 44 -14.07 -4.41 -19.99
N GLU A 45 -14.54 -3.20 -20.32
CA GLU A 45 -14.43 -2.63 -21.67
C GLU A 45 -13.00 -2.22 -22.04
N GLN A 46 -12.17 -1.99 -21.03
CA GLN A 46 -10.80 -1.57 -21.21
C GLN A 46 -10.00 -2.60 -22.01
N ALA A 47 -9.08 -2.13 -22.86
CA ALA A 47 -8.22 -3.02 -23.63
C ALA A 47 -7.41 -3.97 -22.73
N TYR A 48 -7.29 -5.25 -23.12
CA TYR A 48 -6.49 -6.26 -22.41
C TYR A 48 -5.03 -5.84 -22.16
N ALA A 49 -4.50 -4.92 -22.99
CA ALA A 49 -3.16 -4.37 -22.81
C ALA A 49 -3.04 -3.46 -21.57
N THR A 50 -4.13 -2.83 -21.12
CA THR A 50 -4.14 -1.85 -20.03
C THR A 50 -3.56 -2.38 -18.71
N PRO A 51 -4.05 -3.49 -18.14
CA PRO A 51 -3.49 -4.04 -16.90
C PRO A 51 -2.03 -4.49 -17.07
N LEU A 52 -1.68 -5.08 -18.21
CA LEU A 52 -0.33 -5.57 -18.47
C LEU A 52 0.68 -4.42 -18.53
N LEU A 53 0.40 -3.41 -19.35
CA LEU A 53 1.29 -2.26 -19.52
C LEU A 53 1.36 -1.39 -18.25
N SER A 54 0.25 -1.27 -17.50
CA SER A 54 0.25 -0.59 -16.20
C SER A 54 1.15 -1.28 -15.18
N VAL A 55 1.11 -2.62 -15.11
CA VAL A 55 2.00 -3.41 -14.26
C VAL A 55 3.46 -3.27 -14.69
N VAL A 56 3.74 -3.36 -16.00
CA VAL A 56 5.11 -3.18 -16.53
C VAL A 56 5.62 -1.79 -16.16
N ALA A 57 4.84 -0.74 -16.39
CA ALA A 57 5.21 0.63 -16.05
C ALA A 57 5.49 0.77 -14.54
N ALA A 58 4.63 0.22 -13.67
CA ALA A 58 4.81 0.26 -12.22
C ALA A 58 6.09 -0.47 -11.77
N VAL A 59 6.33 -1.68 -12.28
CA VAL A 59 7.49 -2.51 -11.92
C VAL A 59 8.79 -1.90 -12.44
N CYS A 60 8.82 -1.43 -13.69
CA CYS A 60 9.99 -0.74 -14.25
C CYS A 60 10.32 0.52 -13.43
N THR A 61 9.31 1.30 -13.04
CA THR A 61 9.50 2.47 -12.18
C THR A 61 10.02 2.08 -10.79
N GLU A 62 9.49 1.00 -10.21
CA GLU A 62 9.95 0.50 -8.90
C GLU A 62 11.41 0.08 -8.95
N LEU A 63 11.81 -0.65 -9.99
CA LEU A 63 13.18 -1.08 -10.19
C LEU A 63 14.10 0.13 -10.35
N LEU A 64 13.76 1.07 -11.23
CA LEU A 64 14.53 2.28 -11.47
C LEU A 64 14.76 3.09 -10.19
N LEU A 65 13.67 3.44 -9.48
CA LEU A 65 13.75 4.25 -8.28
C LEU A 65 14.46 3.52 -7.13
N GLU A 66 14.29 2.21 -7.02
CA GLU A 66 15.05 1.39 -6.07
C GLU A 66 16.53 1.35 -6.39
N THR A 67 16.92 1.25 -7.67
CA THR A 67 18.32 1.31 -8.10
C THR A 67 18.93 2.66 -7.73
N VAL A 68 18.24 3.77 -8.03
CA VAL A 68 18.69 5.13 -7.70
C VAL A 68 18.80 5.34 -6.19
N GLU A 69 17.81 4.91 -5.41
CA GLU A 69 17.84 5.01 -3.95
C GLU A 69 18.92 4.11 -3.34
N ALA A 70 19.13 2.91 -3.89
CA ALA A 70 20.17 2.00 -3.42
C ALA A 70 21.57 2.54 -3.70
N TRP A 71 21.78 3.07 -4.90
CA TRP A 71 23.02 3.71 -5.33
C TRP A 71 23.35 4.93 -4.47
N SER A 72 22.41 5.87 -4.31
CA SER A 72 22.62 7.08 -3.50
C SER A 72 22.93 6.78 -2.02
N ARG A 73 22.38 5.69 -1.48
CA ARG A 73 22.60 5.26 -0.09
C ARG A 73 23.70 4.21 0.07
N ARG A 74 24.45 3.88 -0.99
CA ARG A 74 25.49 2.84 -1.01
C ARG A 74 25.04 1.52 -0.38
N ARG A 75 23.80 1.10 -0.64
CA ARG A 75 23.23 -0.16 -0.16
C ARG A 75 22.95 -1.10 -1.33
N THR A 76 22.80 -2.38 -1.04
CA THR A 76 22.33 -3.34 -2.04
C THR A 76 20.86 -3.06 -2.40
N PRO A 77 20.48 -3.08 -3.69
CA PRO A 77 19.07 -2.98 -4.10
C PRO A 77 18.26 -4.15 -3.56
N ARG A 78 17.00 -3.89 -3.16
CA ARG A 78 16.12 -4.90 -2.54
C ARG A 78 15.77 -6.05 -3.49
N TYR A 79 15.71 -5.81 -4.79
CA TYR A 79 15.47 -6.84 -5.79
C TYR A 79 16.65 -7.81 -5.98
N ARG A 80 17.84 -7.54 -5.41
CA ARG A 80 18.99 -8.46 -5.41
C ARG A 80 19.03 -9.39 -4.19
N ARG A 81 18.04 -9.30 -3.30
CA ARG A 81 17.88 -10.21 -2.16
C ARG A 81 17.39 -11.59 -2.61
N PRO A 82 17.35 -12.60 -1.72
CA PRO A 82 16.81 -13.91 -2.07
C PRO A 82 15.43 -13.81 -2.75
N VAL A 83 15.15 -14.74 -3.66
CA VAL A 83 14.00 -14.67 -4.59
C VAL A 83 12.68 -14.36 -3.87
N GLY A 84 12.44 -14.95 -2.69
CA GLY A 84 11.23 -14.69 -1.91
C GLY A 84 11.07 -13.22 -1.50
N GLU A 85 12.15 -12.58 -1.02
CA GLU A 85 12.14 -11.17 -0.63
C GLU A 85 12.07 -10.23 -1.85
N ALA A 86 12.73 -10.60 -2.95
CA ALA A 86 12.67 -9.83 -4.19
C ALA A 86 11.24 -9.80 -4.77
N VAL A 87 10.54 -10.93 -4.74
CA VAL A 87 9.12 -11.01 -5.13
C VAL A 87 8.27 -10.16 -4.19
N ASP A 88 8.43 -10.31 -2.88
CA ASP A 88 7.66 -9.54 -1.89
C ASP A 88 7.90 -8.02 -2.01
N PHE A 89 9.07 -7.62 -2.48
CA PHE A 89 9.40 -6.24 -2.78
C PHE A 89 8.67 -5.69 -4.02
N LEU A 90 8.50 -6.49 -5.07
CA LEU A 90 7.84 -6.07 -6.32
C LEU A 90 6.30 -6.14 -6.25
N LEU A 91 5.75 -7.00 -5.39
CA LEU A 91 4.30 -7.19 -5.25
C LEU A 91 3.50 -5.89 -5.03
N PRO A 92 3.93 -4.93 -4.19
CA PRO A 92 3.22 -3.65 -4.04
C PRO A 92 3.12 -2.84 -5.34
N ALA A 93 4.17 -2.83 -6.18
CA ALA A 93 4.14 -2.13 -7.47
C ALA A 93 3.21 -2.85 -8.46
N TYR A 94 3.27 -4.18 -8.49
CA TYR A 94 2.35 -5.01 -9.26
C TYR A 94 0.88 -4.79 -8.90
N ILE A 95 0.54 -4.87 -7.60
CA ILE A 95 -0.81 -4.63 -7.09
C ILE A 95 -1.26 -3.21 -7.43
N GLY A 96 -0.37 -2.21 -7.27
CA GLY A 96 -0.66 -0.82 -7.60
C GLY A 96 -0.97 -0.61 -9.08
N GLY A 97 -0.20 -1.23 -9.98
CA GLY A 97 -0.43 -1.17 -11.42
C GLY A 97 -1.77 -1.78 -11.83
N LEU A 98 -2.12 -2.96 -11.30
CA LEU A 98 -3.43 -3.58 -11.53
C LEU A 98 -4.57 -2.72 -10.96
N ALA A 99 -4.40 -2.17 -9.76
CA ALA A 99 -5.41 -1.30 -9.15
C ALA A 99 -5.65 -0.03 -9.98
N CYS A 100 -4.60 0.61 -10.50
CA CYS A 100 -4.75 1.76 -11.39
C CYS A 100 -5.50 1.38 -12.67
N ALA A 101 -5.18 0.23 -13.28
CA ALA A 101 -5.87 -0.24 -14.48
C ALA A 101 -7.35 -0.53 -14.23
N MET A 102 -7.66 -1.27 -13.16
CA MET A 102 -9.02 -1.66 -12.84
C MET A 102 -9.93 -0.49 -12.41
N LEU A 103 -9.37 0.64 -11.95
CA LEU A 103 -10.17 1.71 -11.35
C LEU A 103 -10.19 3.01 -12.15
N LEU A 104 -9.29 3.20 -13.13
CA LEU A 104 -9.31 4.34 -14.04
C LEU A 104 -9.90 3.96 -15.38
N TYR A 105 -10.80 4.79 -15.89
CA TYR A 105 -11.34 4.66 -17.23
C TYR A 105 -10.86 5.83 -18.10
N ALA A 106 -10.00 5.51 -19.07
CA ALA A 106 -9.36 6.48 -19.96
C ALA A 106 -9.74 6.24 -21.44
N ASN A 107 -10.92 5.70 -21.69
CA ASN A 107 -11.41 5.33 -23.01
C ASN A 107 -10.38 4.44 -23.75
N SER A 108 -10.05 4.79 -25.01
CA SER A 108 -9.07 4.08 -25.83
C SER A 108 -7.60 4.39 -25.51
N ARG A 109 -7.32 5.30 -24.57
CA ARG A 109 -5.96 5.77 -24.30
C ARG A 109 -5.38 5.06 -23.08
N LEU A 110 -4.28 4.33 -23.29
CA LEU A 110 -3.61 3.58 -22.23
C LEU A 110 -2.77 4.48 -21.31
N TRP A 111 -2.17 5.53 -21.87
CA TRP A 111 -1.14 6.31 -21.20
C TRP A 111 -1.58 6.98 -19.88
N PRO A 112 -2.84 7.44 -19.66
CA PRO A 112 -3.21 8.03 -18.36
C PRO A 112 -3.13 7.01 -17.24
N THR A 113 -3.56 5.77 -17.50
CA THR A 113 -3.46 4.67 -16.54
C THR A 113 -2.00 4.34 -16.22
N LEU A 114 -1.13 4.31 -17.23
CA LEU A 114 0.31 4.10 -17.05
C LEU A 114 0.92 5.23 -16.20
N LEU A 115 0.54 6.48 -16.49
CA LEU A 115 0.98 7.65 -15.73
C LEU A 115 0.54 7.56 -14.27
N ALA A 116 -0.70 7.16 -13.98
CA ALA A 116 -1.17 6.94 -12.61
C ALA A 116 -0.29 5.91 -11.88
N ALA A 117 0.03 4.79 -12.53
CA ALA A 117 0.90 3.77 -11.96
C ALA A 117 2.32 4.30 -11.66
N VAL A 118 2.91 5.02 -12.61
CA VAL A 118 4.24 5.64 -12.46
C VAL A 118 4.25 6.68 -11.33
N VAL A 119 3.31 7.63 -11.34
CA VAL A 119 3.18 8.67 -10.31
C VAL A 119 2.93 8.05 -8.93
N GLY A 120 2.08 7.02 -8.88
CA GLY A 120 1.83 6.28 -7.66
C GLY A 120 3.10 5.68 -7.08
N VAL A 121 3.90 5.01 -7.91
CA VAL A 121 5.19 4.45 -7.49
C VAL A 121 6.16 5.57 -7.06
N CYS A 122 6.28 6.65 -7.83
CA CYS A 122 7.10 7.82 -7.50
C CYS A 122 6.74 8.40 -6.12
N SER A 123 5.46 8.46 -5.76
CA SER A 123 5.01 9.00 -4.47
C SER A 123 5.61 8.23 -3.28
N LYS A 124 5.87 6.92 -3.42
CA LYS A 124 6.52 6.11 -2.38
C LYS A 124 7.94 6.55 -2.08
N TYR A 125 8.63 7.13 -3.05
CA TYR A 125 10.03 7.54 -2.94
C TYR A 125 10.16 9.01 -2.54
N LEU A 126 9.30 9.85 -3.10
CA LEU A 126 9.35 11.31 -2.93
C LEU A 126 8.63 11.78 -1.67
N ILE A 127 7.46 11.21 -1.34
CA ILE A 127 6.59 11.73 -0.28
C ILE A 127 6.66 10.83 0.95
N ARG A 128 7.62 11.13 1.83
CA ARG A 128 7.90 10.34 3.03
C ARG A 128 7.98 11.19 4.29
N VAL A 129 7.45 10.66 5.38
CA VAL A 129 7.58 11.25 6.73
C VAL A 129 8.41 10.31 7.61
N ARG A 130 9.28 10.89 8.45
CA ARG A 130 10.05 10.10 9.43
C ARG A 130 9.12 9.68 10.57
N VAL A 131 8.95 8.38 10.75
CA VAL A 131 8.18 7.79 11.85
C VAL A 131 9.13 6.91 12.64
N LYS A 132 9.39 7.26 13.91
CA LYS A 132 10.34 6.54 14.78
C LYS A 132 11.73 6.38 14.13
N GLY A 133 12.25 7.45 13.52
CA GLY A 133 13.57 7.45 12.88
C GLY A 133 13.62 6.86 11.46
N THR A 134 12.61 6.11 11.03
CA THR A 134 12.55 5.53 9.66
C THR A 134 11.68 6.37 8.74
N ALA A 135 12.17 6.71 7.55
CA ALA A 135 11.34 7.33 6.51
C ALA A 135 10.32 6.33 5.97
N ARG A 136 9.04 6.69 6.00
CA ARG A 136 7.92 5.88 5.48
C ARG A 136 7.08 6.71 4.54
N HIS A 137 6.63 6.11 3.45
CA HIS A 137 5.63 6.75 2.59
C HIS A 137 4.32 6.89 3.36
N VAL A 138 3.56 7.92 3.01
CA VAL A 138 2.33 8.31 3.75
C VAL A 138 1.09 8.33 2.88
N LEU A 139 1.25 8.49 1.57
CA LEU A 139 0.16 8.46 0.60
C LEU A 139 -0.03 7.06 0.05
N ASN A 140 -1.29 6.63 -0.10
CA ASN A 140 -1.61 5.39 -0.80
C ASN A 140 -1.12 5.53 -2.26
N PRO A 141 -0.16 4.70 -2.73
CA PRO A 141 0.50 4.90 -4.01
C PRO A 141 -0.46 4.89 -5.20
N SER A 142 -1.27 3.84 -5.35
CA SER A 142 -2.21 3.74 -6.48
C SER A 142 -3.26 4.84 -6.42
N ASN A 143 -3.83 5.09 -5.24
CA ASN A 143 -4.84 6.14 -5.07
C ASN A 143 -4.29 7.54 -5.37
N PHE A 144 -3.05 7.85 -4.98
CA PHE A 144 -2.41 9.12 -5.31
C PHE A 144 -2.16 9.26 -6.82
N GLY A 145 -1.75 8.17 -7.48
CA GLY A 145 -1.65 8.12 -8.94
C GLY A 145 -2.98 8.42 -9.64
N ILE A 146 -4.05 7.74 -9.21
CA ILE A 146 -5.42 7.93 -9.71
C ILE A 146 -5.85 9.39 -9.54
N VAL A 147 -5.75 9.94 -8.33
CA VAL A 147 -6.10 11.34 -8.04
C VAL A 147 -5.30 12.32 -8.91
N THR A 148 -4.01 12.07 -9.11
CA THR A 148 -3.17 12.94 -9.96
C THR A 148 -3.70 12.97 -11.39
N VAL A 149 -4.04 11.81 -11.95
CA VAL A 149 -4.58 11.73 -13.32
C VAL A 149 -5.95 12.37 -13.43
N LEU A 150 -6.85 12.15 -12.46
CA LEU A 150 -8.18 12.77 -12.43
C LEU A 150 -8.10 14.31 -12.35
N LEU A 151 -7.08 14.86 -11.68
CA LEU A 151 -6.86 16.31 -11.61
C LEU A 151 -6.25 16.88 -12.89
N LEU A 152 -5.33 16.16 -13.52
CA LEU A 152 -4.65 16.61 -14.73
C LEU A 152 -5.50 16.44 -15.99
N PHE A 153 -6.38 15.45 -16.02
CA PHE A 153 -7.13 15.04 -17.20
C PHE A 153 -8.63 14.94 -16.88
N PRO A 154 -9.40 16.02 -17.03
CA PRO A 154 -10.81 16.05 -16.66
C PRO A 154 -11.70 15.14 -17.53
N TRP A 155 -11.17 14.64 -18.65
CA TRP A 155 -11.84 13.67 -19.53
C TRP A 155 -11.62 12.21 -19.08
N VAL A 156 -10.75 11.96 -18.10
CA VAL A 156 -10.53 10.63 -17.51
C VAL A 156 -11.51 10.44 -16.36
N GLY A 157 -12.18 9.29 -16.35
CA GLY A 157 -13.11 8.90 -15.30
C GLY A 157 -12.57 7.77 -14.42
N ILE A 158 -13.41 7.34 -13.50
CA ILE A 158 -13.24 6.06 -12.81
C ILE A 158 -13.98 4.97 -13.59
N ALA A 159 -13.53 3.72 -13.42
CA ALA A 159 -14.22 2.54 -13.96
C ALA A 159 -15.72 2.59 -13.61
N PRO A 160 -16.61 2.64 -14.61
CA PRO A 160 -18.04 2.73 -14.36
C PRO A 160 -18.56 1.45 -13.69
N PRO A 161 -19.58 1.53 -12.82
CA PRO A 161 -20.04 0.37 -12.06
C PRO A 161 -20.49 -0.83 -12.91
N TYR A 162 -21.01 -0.60 -14.11
CA TYR A 162 -21.52 -1.65 -14.99
C TYR A 162 -20.41 -2.57 -15.51
N GLU A 163 -19.16 -2.11 -15.64
CA GLU A 163 -18.05 -2.96 -16.11
C GLU A 163 -17.86 -4.21 -15.24
N PHE A 164 -18.29 -4.16 -13.98
CA PHE A 164 -18.18 -5.27 -13.04
C PHE A 164 -19.34 -6.27 -13.15
N SER A 165 -20.33 -6.03 -14.00
CA SER A 165 -21.54 -6.85 -14.13
C SER A 165 -22.20 -6.79 -15.51
N GLU A 166 -21.50 -6.40 -16.57
CA GLU A 166 -22.07 -6.16 -17.92
C GLU A 166 -22.81 -7.39 -18.47
N TRP A 167 -22.23 -8.57 -18.27
CA TRP A 167 -22.81 -9.84 -18.73
C TRP A 167 -23.72 -10.51 -17.69
N LEU A 168 -23.97 -9.83 -16.58
CA LEU A 168 -24.89 -10.27 -15.54
C LEU A 168 -26.21 -9.49 -15.66
N GLY A 169 -27.25 -9.96 -14.97
CA GLY A 169 -28.50 -9.23 -14.92
C GLY A 169 -29.29 -9.49 -13.66
N GLY A 170 -30.04 -8.48 -13.23
CA GLY A 170 -30.96 -8.57 -12.11
C GLY A 170 -30.23 -8.76 -10.78
N TRP A 171 -30.60 -9.79 -10.03
CA TRP A 171 -29.98 -10.05 -8.72
C TRP A 171 -28.51 -10.52 -8.82
N ALA A 172 -28.10 -11.02 -9.99
CA ALA A 172 -26.74 -11.52 -10.20
C ALA A 172 -25.68 -10.41 -10.18
N ASP A 173 -26.06 -9.16 -10.44
CA ASP A 173 -25.17 -7.99 -10.45
C ASP A 173 -24.56 -7.72 -9.06
N ALA A 174 -25.22 -8.19 -8.00
CA ALA A 174 -24.73 -8.11 -6.64
C ALA A 174 -23.62 -9.13 -6.33
N ILE A 175 -23.46 -10.20 -7.14
CA ILE A 175 -22.52 -11.29 -6.87
C ILE A 175 -21.07 -10.80 -6.92
N PRO A 176 -20.59 -10.11 -7.98
CA PRO A 176 -19.19 -9.65 -8.03
C PRO A 176 -18.79 -8.75 -6.85
N PRO A 177 -19.51 -7.66 -6.53
CA PRO A 177 -19.16 -6.83 -5.37
C PRO A 177 -19.28 -7.61 -4.05
N LEU A 178 -20.24 -8.54 -3.90
CA LEU A 178 -20.36 -9.35 -2.69
C LEU A 178 -19.16 -10.30 -2.51
N VAL A 179 -18.71 -10.97 -3.59
CA VAL A 179 -17.55 -11.86 -3.55
C VAL A 179 -16.29 -11.08 -3.18
N VAL A 180 -16.06 -9.92 -3.80
CA VAL A 180 -14.93 -9.05 -3.48
C VAL A 180 -15.01 -8.55 -2.03
N LEU A 181 -16.21 -8.21 -1.56
CA LEU A 181 -16.44 -7.77 -0.18
C LEU A 181 -16.09 -8.88 0.82
N VAL A 182 -16.60 -10.08 0.62
CA VAL A 182 -16.36 -11.23 1.52
C VAL A 182 -14.88 -11.60 1.52
N LEU A 183 -14.29 -11.82 0.35
CA LEU A 183 -12.87 -12.19 0.24
C LEU A 183 -11.95 -11.10 0.80
N GLY A 184 -12.19 -9.85 0.43
CA GLY A 184 -11.44 -8.70 0.91
C GLY A 184 -11.53 -8.53 2.43
N THR A 185 -12.74 -8.66 2.99
CA THR A 185 -12.97 -8.49 4.43
C THR A 185 -12.31 -9.63 5.22
N LEU A 186 -12.37 -10.87 4.72
CA LEU A 186 -11.71 -12.02 5.33
C LEU A 186 -10.18 -11.88 5.31
N LEU A 187 -9.60 -11.43 4.19
CA LEU A 187 -8.17 -11.13 4.09
C LEU A 187 -7.77 -10.05 5.10
N ASN A 188 -8.56 -8.98 5.19
CA ASN A 188 -8.29 -7.87 6.09
C ASN A 188 -8.47 -8.21 7.58
N GLY A 189 -9.44 -9.07 7.90
CA GLY A 189 -9.66 -9.56 9.25
C GLY A 189 -8.57 -10.50 9.73
N LYS A 190 -8.21 -11.51 8.92
CA LYS A 190 -7.27 -12.55 9.34
C LYS A 190 -5.80 -12.13 9.23
N LEU A 191 -5.43 -11.32 8.22
CA LEU A 191 -4.03 -11.08 7.90
C LEU A 191 -3.53 -9.68 8.25
N THR A 192 -4.31 -8.63 7.96
CA THR A 192 -3.85 -7.23 8.13
C THR A 192 -4.38 -6.58 9.41
N GLY A 193 -5.44 -7.12 10.02
CA GLY A 193 -6.06 -6.59 11.22
C GLY A 193 -6.73 -5.24 11.00
N LYS A 194 -7.32 -5.04 9.81
CA LYS A 194 -7.88 -3.75 9.36
C LYS A 194 -9.40 -3.65 9.47
N LEU A 195 -10.07 -4.62 10.11
CA LEU A 195 -11.52 -4.55 10.35
C LEU A 195 -11.96 -3.28 11.10
N PRO A 196 -11.26 -2.80 12.15
CA PRO A 196 -11.64 -1.54 12.79
C PRO A 196 -11.61 -0.34 11.85
N LEU A 197 -10.69 -0.33 10.88
CA LEU A 197 -10.63 0.70 9.84
C LEU A 197 -11.84 0.61 8.93
N ILE A 198 -12.14 -0.59 8.42
CA ILE A 198 -13.29 -0.84 7.54
C ILE A 198 -14.59 -0.43 8.23
N LEU A 199 -14.77 -0.80 9.50
CA LEU A 199 -15.96 -0.44 10.28
C LEU A 199 -16.05 1.07 10.54
N GLY A 200 -14.93 1.73 10.86
CA GLY A 200 -14.92 3.19 11.05
C GLY A 200 -15.23 3.96 9.76
N TRP A 201 -14.75 3.46 8.61
CA TRP A 201 -15.06 4.00 7.29
C TRP A 201 -16.52 3.76 6.91
N ALA A 202 -16.98 2.52 6.89
CA ALA A 202 -18.33 2.17 6.45
C ALA A 202 -19.40 2.72 7.39
N GLY A 203 -19.18 2.64 8.71
CA GLY A 203 -20.08 3.23 9.70
C GLY A 203 -20.07 4.75 9.63
N GLY A 204 -18.90 5.37 9.48
CA GLY A 204 -18.78 6.81 9.29
C GLY A 204 -19.51 7.29 8.03
N PHE A 205 -19.37 6.55 6.93
CA PHE A 205 -20.06 6.84 5.66
C PHE A 205 -21.58 6.75 5.84
N ALA A 206 -22.07 5.67 6.45
CA ALA A 206 -23.50 5.48 6.69
C ALA A 206 -24.07 6.63 7.54
N VAL A 207 -23.43 6.98 8.66
CA VAL A 207 -23.85 8.10 9.51
C VAL A 207 -23.86 9.41 8.71
N GLN A 208 -22.80 9.70 7.95
CA GLN A 208 -22.74 10.88 7.11
C GLN A 208 -23.82 10.88 6.00
N ALA A 209 -24.20 9.72 5.46
CA ALA A 209 -25.21 9.60 4.43
C ALA A 209 -26.61 9.86 4.99
N LEU A 210 -26.90 9.33 6.18
CA LEU A 210 -28.12 9.61 6.94
C LEU A 210 -28.21 11.10 7.27
N MET A 211 -27.15 11.70 7.82
CA MET A 211 -27.11 13.13 8.13
C MET A 211 -27.36 13.99 6.89
N ARG A 212 -26.74 13.65 5.76
CA ARG A 212 -26.94 14.39 4.51
C ARG A 212 -28.36 14.25 3.99
N GLY A 213 -28.97 13.07 4.11
CA GLY A 213 -30.36 12.86 3.73
C GLY A 213 -31.30 13.80 4.48
N GLU A 214 -31.13 13.89 5.80
CA GLU A 214 -31.92 14.78 6.66
C GLU A 214 -31.63 16.28 6.42
N LEU A 215 -30.35 16.66 6.28
CA LEU A 215 -29.93 18.06 6.20
C LEU A 215 -30.14 18.71 4.83
N THR A 216 -30.10 17.91 3.75
CA THR A 216 -30.13 18.42 2.36
C THR A 216 -31.34 17.96 1.56
N GLY A 217 -32.21 17.12 2.15
CA GLY A 217 -33.39 16.59 1.49
C GLY A 217 -33.10 15.55 0.39
N VAL A 218 -31.86 15.11 0.25
CA VAL A 218 -31.50 14.01 -0.67
C VAL A 218 -32.11 12.71 -0.15
N ALA A 219 -32.69 11.90 -1.04
CA ALA A 219 -33.21 10.59 -0.66
C ALA A 219 -32.11 9.75 0.02
N THR A 220 -32.36 9.35 1.26
CA THR A 220 -31.39 8.63 2.11
C THR A 220 -30.89 7.34 1.44
N LEU A 221 -31.77 6.63 0.73
CA LEU A 221 -31.41 5.44 -0.04
C LEU A 221 -30.38 5.76 -1.13
N SER A 222 -30.56 6.86 -1.87
CA SER A 222 -29.61 7.32 -2.88
C SER A 222 -28.27 7.72 -2.28
N ALA A 223 -28.27 8.32 -1.08
CA ALA A 223 -27.05 8.67 -0.37
C ALA A 223 -26.25 7.44 0.12
N LEU A 224 -26.94 6.33 0.40
CA LEU A 224 -26.34 5.05 0.83
C LEU A 224 -25.95 4.14 -0.33
N LEU A 225 -26.57 4.31 -1.51
CA LEU A 225 -26.36 3.48 -2.70
C LEU A 225 -24.89 3.24 -3.07
N PRO A 226 -23.95 4.21 -2.92
CA PRO A 226 -22.55 3.93 -3.22
C PRO A 226 -21.96 2.77 -2.42
N MET A 227 -22.47 2.47 -1.21
CA MET A 227 -21.96 1.38 -0.37
C MET A 227 -22.10 0.00 -0.99
N THR A 228 -23.06 -0.20 -1.89
CA THR A 228 -23.28 -1.47 -2.59
C THR A 228 -22.50 -1.56 -3.90
N GLY A 229 -21.86 -0.47 -4.32
CA GLY A 229 -21.15 -0.38 -5.60
C GLY A 229 -19.77 -1.07 -5.58
N PRO A 230 -19.33 -1.65 -6.71
CA PRO A 230 -18.01 -2.28 -6.84
C PRO A 230 -16.86 -1.35 -6.45
N ALA A 231 -16.90 -0.08 -6.87
CA ALA A 231 -15.88 0.91 -6.55
C ALA A 231 -15.73 1.12 -5.03
N PHE A 232 -16.84 1.20 -4.29
CA PHE A 232 -16.82 1.34 -2.83
C PHE A 232 -16.23 0.09 -2.16
N VAL A 233 -16.61 -1.10 -2.62
CA VAL A 233 -16.12 -2.37 -2.07
C VAL A 233 -14.61 -2.53 -2.33
N LEU A 234 -14.15 -2.25 -3.54
CA LEU A 234 -12.73 -2.32 -3.91
C LEU A 234 -11.92 -1.29 -3.13
N PHE A 235 -12.39 -0.04 -3.07
CA PHE A 235 -11.79 1.01 -2.27
C PHE A 235 -11.66 0.60 -0.79
N THR A 236 -12.74 0.04 -0.23
CA THR A 236 -12.81 -0.40 1.17
C THR A 236 -11.83 -1.53 1.48
N ASN A 237 -11.66 -2.49 0.58
CA ASN A 237 -10.88 -3.70 0.86
C ASN A 237 -9.44 -3.66 0.38
N TYR A 238 -9.14 -2.86 -0.66
CA TYR A 238 -7.84 -2.86 -1.34
C TYR A 238 -7.11 -1.51 -1.32
N MET A 239 -7.79 -0.40 -0.97
CA MET A 239 -7.14 0.92 -0.91
C MET A 239 -6.99 1.45 0.52
N ILE A 240 -8.10 1.66 1.24
CA ILE A 240 -8.03 2.28 2.58
C ILE A 240 -7.28 1.41 3.60
N THR A 241 -7.24 0.10 3.37
CA THR A 241 -6.60 -0.91 4.22
C THR A 241 -5.11 -1.09 3.97
N ASP A 242 -4.52 -0.34 3.02
CA ASP A 242 -3.10 -0.45 2.70
C ASP A 242 -2.23 -0.31 3.98
N PRO A 243 -1.46 -1.34 4.35
CA PRO A 243 -0.69 -1.34 5.58
C PRO A 243 0.46 -0.32 5.59
N GLY A 244 0.88 0.17 4.41
CA GLY A 244 1.90 1.20 4.29
C GLY A 244 1.44 2.56 4.83
N THR A 245 0.16 2.88 4.63
CA THR A 245 -0.35 4.25 4.76
C THR A 245 -1.43 4.38 5.83
N SER A 246 -2.07 3.28 6.23
CA SER A 246 -3.09 3.26 7.28
C SER A 246 -2.52 2.99 8.68
N PRO A 247 -3.18 3.46 9.77
CA PRO A 247 -2.73 3.21 11.14
C PRO A 247 -2.73 1.74 11.58
N TRP A 248 -1.92 1.42 12.60
CA TRP A 248 -1.88 0.08 13.19
C TRP A 248 -2.78 -0.08 14.43
N ARG A 249 -2.80 0.90 15.34
CA ARG A 249 -3.63 0.84 16.56
C ARG A 249 -5.12 0.89 16.21
N ARG A 250 -5.94 0.01 16.82
CA ARG A 250 -7.38 -0.14 16.53
C ARG A 250 -8.15 1.18 16.63
N ARG A 251 -7.97 1.96 17.71
CA ARG A 251 -8.62 3.28 17.86
C ARG A 251 -8.26 4.22 16.71
N ASN A 252 -6.99 4.29 16.35
CA ASN A 252 -6.52 5.17 15.27
C ASN A 252 -7.04 4.72 13.91
N GLN A 253 -7.25 3.41 13.71
CA GLN A 253 -7.86 2.89 12.49
C GLN A 253 -9.31 3.37 12.34
N VAL A 254 -10.11 3.31 13.42
CA VAL A 254 -11.49 3.82 13.43
C VAL A 254 -11.51 5.33 13.13
N VAL A 255 -10.68 6.11 13.83
CA VAL A 255 -10.57 7.56 13.60
C VAL A 255 -10.17 7.88 12.16
N PHE A 256 -9.22 7.12 11.60
CA PHE A 256 -8.78 7.30 10.22
C PHE A 256 -9.90 6.99 9.22
N GLY A 257 -10.61 5.87 9.40
CA GLY A 257 -11.78 5.55 8.58
C GLY A 257 -12.87 6.61 8.66
N ALA A 258 -13.20 7.07 9.86
CA ALA A 258 -14.18 8.15 10.08
C ALA A 258 -13.73 9.48 9.45
N THR A 259 -12.42 9.77 9.44
CA THR A 259 -11.87 10.97 8.79
C THR A 259 -12.04 10.90 7.28
N ILE A 260 -11.83 9.72 6.65
CA ILE A 260 -12.09 9.54 5.22
C ILE A 260 -13.58 9.75 4.94
N ALA A 261 -14.49 9.21 5.78
CA ALA A 261 -15.94 9.37 5.61
C ALA A 261 -16.37 10.84 5.74
N ALA A 262 -15.83 11.57 6.73
CA ALA A 262 -16.09 12.99 6.89
C ALA A 262 -15.59 13.80 5.67
N ALA A 263 -14.37 13.53 5.21
CA ALA A 263 -13.82 14.19 4.02
C ALA A 263 -14.66 13.90 2.76
N TYR A 264 -15.10 12.65 2.57
CA TYR A 264 -16.01 12.28 1.50
C TYR A 264 -17.34 13.04 1.59
N GLY A 265 -17.93 13.12 2.78
CA GLY A 265 -19.18 13.86 3.02
C GLY A 265 -19.08 15.32 2.60
N VAL A 266 -17.99 15.99 3.01
CA VAL A 266 -17.70 17.38 2.62
C VAL A 266 -17.53 17.53 1.11
N LEU A 267 -16.74 16.65 0.47
CA LEU A 267 -16.51 16.71 -0.97
C LEU A 267 -17.79 16.56 -1.78
N VAL A 268 -18.67 15.63 -1.38
CA VAL A 268 -19.98 15.46 -2.04
C VAL A 268 -20.86 16.69 -1.85
N GLN A 269 -20.83 17.32 -0.67
CA GLN A 269 -21.59 18.55 -0.43
C GLN A 269 -21.10 19.73 -1.30
N LEU A 270 -19.81 19.73 -1.64
CA LEU A 270 -19.21 20.68 -2.58
C LEU A 270 -19.39 20.26 -4.05
N HIS A 271 -20.20 19.23 -4.32
CA HIS A 271 -20.45 18.68 -5.66
C HIS A 271 -19.18 18.19 -6.37
N ILE A 272 -18.17 17.75 -5.61
CA ILE A 272 -16.92 17.20 -6.16
C ILE A 272 -17.12 15.71 -6.45
N VAL A 273 -16.93 15.33 -7.71
CA VAL A 273 -16.99 13.94 -8.19
C VAL A 273 -15.74 13.15 -7.76
N PHE A 274 -15.78 11.82 -7.81
CA PHE A 274 -14.67 10.94 -7.41
C PHE A 274 -14.23 11.09 -5.94
N GLY A 275 -15.15 11.54 -5.09
CA GLY A 275 -14.88 11.91 -3.70
C GLY A 275 -14.17 10.83 -2.86
N LEU A 276 -14.36 9.53 -3.16
CA LEU A 276 -13.69 8.43 -2.45
C LEU A 276 -12.16 8.57 -2.52
N PHE A 277 -11.64 8.76 -3.73
CA PHE A 277 -10.20 8.81 -3.99
C PHE A 277 -9.57 10.07 -3.39
N PHE A 278 -10.24 11.21 -3.56
CA PHE A 278 -9.83 12.49 -2.97
C PHE A 278 -9.85 12.43 -1.43
N ALA A 279 -10.90 11.86 -0.83
CA ALA A 279 -11.01 11.73 0.62
C ALA A 279 -9.86 10.93 1.24
N LEU A 280 -9.42 9.84 0.59
CA LEU A 280 -8.28 9.07 1.06
C LEU A 280 -6.97 9.87 0.96
N VAL A 281 -6.74 10.62 -0.13
CA VAL A 281 -5.55 11.49 -0.23
C VAL A 281 -5.56 12.53 0.88
N ILE A 282 -6.69 13.20 1.10
CA ILE A 282 -6.84 14.20 2.18
C ILE A 282 -6.53 13.59 3.53
N ALA A 283 -7.14 12.43 3.86
CA ALA A 283 -6.89 11.75 5.14
C ALA A 283 -5.41 11.33 5.30
N CYS A 284 -4.78 10.83 4.23
CA CYS A 284 -3.35 10.49 4.21
C CYS A 284 -2.46 11.73 4.45
N VAL A 285 -2.77 12.86 3.81
CA VAL A 285 -2.05 14.13 3.98
C VAL A 285 -2.23 14.65 5.41
N LEU A 286 -3.45 14.70 5.94
CA LEU A 286 -3.72 15.12 7.32
C LEU A 286 -2.94 14.26 8.32
N ARG A 287 -2.94 12.94 8.11
CA ARG A 287 -2.14 12.00 8.91
C ARG A 287 -0.63 12.27 8.77
N ALA A 288 -0.15 12.56 7.57
CA ALA A 288 1.26 12.87 7.33
C ALA A 288 1.70 14.13 8.08
N VAL A 289 0.89 15.19 8.02
CA VAL A 289 1.09 16.45 8.75
C VAL A 289 1.12 16.17 10.26
N LEU A 290 0.14 15.44 10.79
CA LEU A 290 0.10 15.06 12.20
C LEU A 290 1.37 14.31 12.63
N LEU A 291 1.80 13.32 11.84
CA LEU A 291 3.02 12.55 12.13
C LEU A 291 4.28 13.41 12.07
N ALA A 292 4.35 14.37 11.12
CA ALA A 292 5.47 15.30 11.00
C ALA A 292 5.54 16.24 12.21
N VAL A 293 4.40 16.80 12.64
CA VAL A 293 4.30 17.68 13.82
C VAL A 293 4.71 16.94 15.09
N LEU A 294 4.19 15.73 15.32
CA LEU A 294 4.55 14.91 16.48
C LEU A 294 6.03 14.53 16.48
N SER A 295 6.59 14.22 15.32
CA SER A 295 8.02 13.89 15.18
C SER A 295 8.93 15.11 15.35
N GLY A 296 8.45 16.30 14.97
CA GLY A 296 9.13 17.57 15.23
C GLY A 296 9.16 17.93 16.72
N ARG A 297 8.05 17.71 17.44
CA ARG A 297 7.96 17.96 18.90
C ARG A 297 8.85 17.03 19.72
N GLY A 298 8.97 15.75 19.33
CA GLY A 298 9.85 14.79 20.01
C GLY A 298 11.35 15.00 19.78
N ARG A 299 11.74 15.92 18.88
CA ARG A 299 13.14 16.32 18.68
C ARG A 299 13.61 17.41 19.65
N GLY A 300 12.69 18.11 20.31
CA GLY A 300 13.02 19.16 21.29
C GLY A 300 13.49 18.63 22.65
N SER A 301 13.37 17.31 22.90
CA SER A 301 13.58 16.69 24.23
C SER A 301 14.71 15.66 24.29
N VAL A 302 15.56 15.55 23.25
CA VAL A 302 16.79 14.76 23.32
C VAL A 302 17.97 15.68 23.07
N PRO A 303 18.74 16.05 24.11
CA PRO A 303 20.02 16.70 23.93
C PRO A 303 20.87 15.78 23.04
N VAL A 304 21.30 16.31 21.90
CA VAL A 304 22.31 15.66 21.07
C VAL A 304 23.57 15.63 21.92
N GLN A 305 23.81 14.49 22.59
CA GLN A 305 25.11 14.20 23.18
C GLN A 305 26.07 14.07 22.01
N ARG A 306 26.74 15.18 21.70
CA ARG A 306 27.86 15.29 20.77
C ARG A 306 28.89 14.22 21.18
N ARG A 307 28.90 13.08 20.49
CA ARG A 307 30.02 12.13 20.55
C ARG A 307 31.20 12.75 19.81
N GLU A 308 31.86 13.67 20.48
CA GLU A 308 33.26 14.01 20.26
C GLU A 308 34.03 13.63 21.51
N ALA A 309 34.72 12.48 21.44
CA ALA A 309 35.89 12.04 22.22
C ALA A 309 36.00 10.52 22.02
N GLY A 310 37.05 9.94 21.46
CA GLY A 310 38.31 10.49 21.00
C GLY A 310 38.93 9.58 19.94
N ARG A 311 39.50 10.22 18.92
CA ARG A 311 40.66 9.71 18.20
C ARG A 311 41.86 9.97 19.10
N THR A 312 42.37 8.93 19.75
CA THR A 312 43.77 8.85 20.22
C THR A 312 44.03 7.41 20.66
N GLY A 313 45.02 6.75 20.06
CA GLY A 313 45.58 5.50 20.58
C GLY A 313 45.63 4.32 19.61
N ALA A 314 46.06 4.52 18.36
CA ALA A 314 46.61 3.41 17.57
C ALA A 314 47.99 3.06 18.17
N ARG A 315 48.07 1.93 18.87
CA ARG A 315 49.35 1.34 19.29
C ARG A 315 49.80 0.37 18.19
N PRO A 316 50.99 0.54 17.58
CA PRO A 316 51.49 -0.43 16.61
C PRO A 316 51.99 -1.67 17.35
N VAL A 317 51.53 -2.85 16.93
CA VAL A 317 52.12 -4.13 17.33
C VAL A 317 53.34 -4.36 16.42
N PRO A 318 54.55 -4.53 16.96
CA PRO A 318 55.73 -4.76 16.13
C PRO A 318 55.73 -6.21 15.61
N ALA A 319 55.93 -6.34 14.30
CA ALA A 319 56.36 -7.59 13.68
C ALA A 319 57.86 -7.78 13.95
N GLY A 320 58.22 -8.93 14.52
CA GLY A 320 59.60 -9.36 14.72
C GLY A 320 59.67 -10.88 14.61
N ALA A 321 60.36 -11.34 13.56
CA ALA A 321 60.62 -12.73 13.23
C ALA A 321 61.78 -13.32 14.07
N ALA A 322 61.78 -14.64 14.29
CA ALA A 322 62.91 -15.55 13.99
C ALA A 322 62.69 -16.98 14.57
N SER A 323 62.99 -17.98 13.72
CA SER A 323 63.50 -19.36 13.93
C SER A 323 63.22 -20.07 15.27
N GLY A 324 62.73 -21.30 15.35
CA GLY A 324 63.09 -22.48 14.55
C GLY A 324 63.94 -23.43 15.42
N ALA A 325 63.38 -24.58 15.82
CA ALA A 325 64.14 -25.76 16.26
C ALA A 325 63.22 -26.99 16.31
N ALA A 326 63.76 -28.11 15.82
CA ALA A 326 63.13 -29.40 15.61
C ALA A 326 63.17 -30.29 16.86
N GLY A 327 62.42 -31.40 16.84
CA GLY A 327 62.76 -32.62 17.59
C GLY A 327 61.61 -33.29 18.36
N SER A 328 61.11 -34.40 17.80
CA SER A 328 60.81 -35.72 18.42
C SER A 328 60.28 -35.78 19.87
N ALA A 329 59.33 -36.65 20.26
CA ALA A 329 59.15 -38.04 19.89
C ALA A 329 57.75 -38.54 20.32
N ALA A 330 57.38 -39.70 19.79
CA ALA A 330 56.29 -40.55 20.25
C ALA A 330 56.51 -41.06 21.68
N GLU A 331 55.44 -41.35 22.43
CA GLU A 331 55.13 -42.70 22.96
C GLU A 331 53.73 -42.70 23.61
N ALA A 332 53.04 -43.84 23.50
CA ALA A 332 51.77 -44.18 24.14
C ALA A 332 52.01 -44.59 25.62
N PRO A 333 51.07 -45.17 26.41
CA PRO A 333 49.88 -45.97 26.07
C PRO A 333 48.54 -45.23 26.23
#